data_AF-A0A101UF16-F1
#
_entry.id   AF-A0A101UF16-F1
#
_cell.length_a   1.000
_cell.length_b   1.000
_cell.length_c   1.000
_cell.angle_alpha   90.00
_cell.angle_beta   90.00
_cell.angle_gamma   90.00
#
_symmetry.space_group_name_H-M   'P 1'
#
loop_
_entity.id
_entity.type
_entity.pdbx_description
1 polymer ?
#
loop_
_entity_poly.entity_id
_entity_poly.type
_entity_poly.pdbx_seq_one_letter_code
_entity_poly.pdbx_strand_id
1 'polypeptide(L)'
;MLDAVRAVTGPFGAHFTFESTGLTDCMAQAVSAARPGGIAVLLGMAPGPCARALDNIADIILQEKVITGSPMGSGYSARDFAVLVRDCLEGPSSSTSSSPGVVLWARSTRPPPT
;
A
#
# COMPACT_ATOMS: atom_id res chain seq x y z
N MET A 1 12.20 -6.26 -13.41
CA MET A 1 11.76 -5.84 -12.06
C MET A 1 10.94 -6.92 -11.36
N LEU A 2 9.94 -7.55 -11.99
CA LEU A 2 9.16 -8.64 -11.38
C LEU A 2 10.03 -9.80 -10.89
N ASP A 3 11.09 -10.16 -11.63
CA ASP A 3 12.03 -11.20 -11.21
C ASP A 3 12.78 -10.83 -9.94
N ALA A 4 13.11 -9.55 -9.76
CA ALA A 4 13.76 -9.06 -8.55
C ALA A 4 12.82 -9.12 -7.33
N VAL A 5 11.53 -8.81 -7.52
CA VAL A 5 10.52 -8.98 -6.46
C VAL A 5 10.39 -10.46 -6.11
N ARG A 6 10.20 -11.33 -7.10
CA ARG A 6 10.04 -12.77 -6.89
C ARG A 6 11.27 -13.43 -6.26
N ALA A 7 12.47 -12.93 -6.55
CA ALA A 7 13.69 -13.42 -5.93
C ALA A 7 13.67 -13.26 -4.40
N VAL A 8 12.99 -12.24 -3.86
CA VAL A 8 12.93 -11.97 -2.41
C VAL A 8 11.57 -12.31 -1.78
N THR A 9 10.50 -12.45 -2.57
CA THR A 9 9.15 -12.80 -2.08
C THR A 9 8.71 -14.21 -2.43
N GLY A 10 9.54 -14.97 -3.14
CA GLY A 10 9.18 -16.27 -3.69
C GLY A 10 8.41 -16.18 -5.01
N PRO A 11 8.06 -17.35 -5.60
CA PRO A 11 7.63 -17.46 -7.00
C PRO A 11 6.32 -16.73 -7.29
N PHE A 12 5.48 -16.54 -6.26
CA PHE A 12 4.14 -15.96 -6.42
C PHE A 12 4.11 -14.44 -6.35
N GLY A 13 5.15 -13.78 -5.82
CA GLY A 13 5.15 -12.33 -5.59
C GLY A 13 4.78 -11.93 -4.16
N ALA A 14 4.58 -10.63 -3.93
CA ALA A 14 4.37 -10.06 -2.61
C ALA A 14 2.90 -10.13 -2.16
N HIS A 15 2.66 -10.32 -0.85
CA HIS A 15 1.31 -10.22 -0.26
C HIS A 15 0.72 -8.82 -0.41
N PHE A 16 1.57 -7.80 -0.24
CA PHE A 16 1.23 -6.40 -0.39
C PHE A 16 2.24 -5.73 -1.29
N THR A 17 1.78 -4.87 -2.18
CA THR A 17 2.62 -3.97 -2.98
C THR A 17 2.15 -2.54 -2.79
N PHE A 18 3.10 -1.61 -2.76
CA PHE A 18 2.83 -0.18 -2.59
C PHE A 18 3.49 0.58 -3.74
N GLU A 19 2.70 1.34 -4.48
CA GLU A 19 3.19 2.24 -5.51
C GLU A 19 3.17 3.67 -4.95
N SER A 20 4.32 4.35 -4.92
CA SER A 20 4.48 5.67 -4.30
C SER A 20 5.13 6.73 -5.19
N THR A 21 5.45 6.38 -6.44
CA THR A 21 6.11 7.24 -7.42
C THR A 21 5.14 8.08 -8.25
N GLY A 22 3.91 7.59 -8.44
CA GLY A 22 2.91 8.19 -9.34
C GLY A 22 3.15 7.88 -10.81
N LEU A 23 4.17 7.09 -11.14
CA LEU A 23 4.44 6.65 -12.51
C LEU A 23 3.50 5.51 -12.88
N THR A 24 2.74 5.67 -13.95
CA THR A 24 1.70 4.70 -14.32
C THR A 24 2.26 3.31 -14.68
N ASP A 25 3.49 3.25 -15.19
CA ASP A 25 4.18 1.97 -15.42
C ASP A 25 4.54 1.26 -14.10
N CYS A 26 4.92 2.02 -13.07
CA CYS A 26 5.16 1.48 -11.74
C CYS A 26 3.85 0.99 -11.08
N MET A 27 2.71 1.62 -11.37
CA MET A 27 1.39 1.13 -10.93
C MET A 27 1.07 -0.23 -11.53
N ALA A 28 1.26 -0.41 -12.82
CA ALA A 28 1.07 -1.71 -13.48
C ALA A 28 2.01 -2.77 -12.89
N GLN A 29 3.28 -2.41 -12.68
CA GLN A 29 4.26 -3.31 -12.06
C GLN A 29 3.89 -3.70 -10.63
N ALA A 30 3.36 -2.79 -9.82
CA ALA A 30 2.88 -3.11 -8.47
C ALA A 30 1.75 -4.14 -8.50
N VAL A 31 0.75 -3.97 -9.38
CA VAL A 31 -0.36 -4.93 -9.57
C VAL A 31 0.15 -6.30 -10.02
N SER A 32 1.12 -6.34 -10.94
CA SER A 32 1.73 -7.61 -11.40
C SER A 32 2.61 -8.27 -10.33
N ALA A 33 3.27 -7.47 -9.47
CA ALA A 33 4.12 -7.95 -8.39
C ALA A 33 3.33 -8.50 -7.20
N ALA A 34 2.06 -8.10 -7.04
CA ALA A 34 1.15 -8.72 -6.08
C ALA A 34 0.88 -10.18 -6.45
N ARG A 35 0.91 -11.06 -5.46
CA ARG A 35 0.58 -12.49 -5.64
C ARG A 35 -0.90 -12.71 -5.94
N PRO A 36 -1.31 -13.93 -6.36
CA PRO A 36 -2.71 -14.35 -6.27
C PRO A 36 -3.24 -14.20 -4.84
N GLY A 37 -4.41 -13.58 -4.70
CA GLY A 37 -5.05 -13.16 -3.44
C GLY A 37 -4.39 -11.95 -2.77
N GLY A 38 -3.39 -11.32 -3.42
CA GLY A 38 -2.63 -10.20 -2.86
C GLY A 38 -3.30 -8.83 -3.06
N ILE A 39 -2.75 -7.82 -2.39
CA ILE A 39 -3.26 -6.44 -2.43
C ILE A 39 -2.20 -5.50 -3.04
N ALA A 40 -2.61 -4.75 -4.05
CA ALA A 40 -1.84 -3.63 -4.59
C ALA A 40 -2.46 -2.30 -4.12
N VAL A 41 -1.64 -1.47 -3.47
CA VAL A 41 -2.03 -0.16 -2.94
C VAL A 41 -1.34 0.94 -3.75
N LEU A 42 -2.13 1.74 -4.45
CA LEU A 42 -1.65 2.86 -5.27
C LEU A 42 -1.74 4.15 -4.45
N LEU A 43 -0.60 4.78 -4.18
CA LEU A 43 -0.47 5.99 -3.36
C LEU A 43 -0.02 7.19 -4.20
N GLY A 44 0.86 6.95 -5.17
CA GLY A 44 1.42 7.98 -6.02
C GLY A 44 0.36 8.59 -6.93
N MET A 45 0.35 9.91 -7.04
CA MET A 45 -0.56 10.62 -7.94
C MET A 45 0.12 10.85 -9.29
N ALA A 46 -0.53 10.44 -10.37
CA ALA A 46 -0.02 10.68 -11.71
C ALA A 46 -0.09 12.18 -12.08
N PRO A 47 0.85 12.69 -12.90
CA PRO A 47 0.81 14.07 -13.38
C PRO A 47 -0.29 14.22 -14.43
N GLY A 48 -1.51 14.50 -13.97
CA GLY A 48 -2.68 14.75 -14.81
C GLY A 48 -3.43 13.48 -15.24
N PRO A 49 -4.39 13.61 -16.18
CA PRO A 49 -5.17 12.48 -16.67
C PRO A 49 -4.26 11.46 -17.37
N CYS A 50 -4.11 10.29 -16.77
CA CYS A 50 -3.42 9.16 -17.39
C CYS A 50 -4.36 7.96 -17.45
N ALA A 51 -4.37 7.29 -18.59
CA ALA A 51 -5.02 6.00 -18.75
C ALA A 51 -3.94 4.98 -19.09
N ARG A 52 -3.72 4.04 -18.18
CA ARG A 52 -2.97 2.82 -18.47
C ARG A 52 -3.94 1.66 -18.31
N ALA A 53 -4.08 0.88 -19.37
CA ALA A 53 -4.74 -0.41 -19.24
C ALA A 53 -3.89 -1.28 -18.30
N LEU A 54 -4.53 -1.93 -17.33
CA LEU A 54 -3.92 -3.08 -16.69
C LEU A 54 -3.92 -4.18 -17.77
N ASP A 55 -2.73 -4.66 -18.12
CA ASP A 55 -2.52 -5.47 -19.32
C ASP A 55 -3.37 -6.75 -19.34
N ASN A 56 -3.84 -7.22 -18.19
CA ASN A 56 -4.74 -8.36 -18.09
C ASN A 56 -5.74 -8.23 -16.93
N ILE A 57 -6.92 -7.67 -17.21
CA ILE A 57 -8.02 -7.59 -16.23
C ILE A 57 -8.47 -8.99 -15.74
N ALA A 58 -8.34 -10.02 -16.58
CA ALA A 58 -8.72 -11.36 -16.21
C ALA A 58 -7.83 -11.91 -15.10
N ASP A 59 -6.54 -11.53 -15.04
CA ASP A 59 -5.65 -11.93 -13.94
C ASP A 59 -6.12 -11.36 -12.61
N ILE A 60 -6.68 -10.16 -12.59
CA ILE A 60 -7.19 -9.57 -11.34
C ILE A 60 -8.39 -10.38 -10.83
N ILE A 61 -9.27 -10.81 -11.73
CA ILE A 61 -10.46 -11.59 -11.39
C ILE A 61 -10.07 -13.03 -11.01
N LEU A 62 -9.34 -13.72 -11.88
CA LEU A 62 -8.99 -15.14 -11.72
C LEU A 62 -8.01 -15.39 -10.58
N GLN A 63 -7.16 -14.41 -10.28
CA GLN A 63 -6.22 -14.49 -9.15
C GLN A 63 -6.73 -13.75 -7.92
N GLU A 64 -7.99 -13.27 -7.93
CA GLU A 64 -8.65 -12.62 -6.80
C GLU A 64 -7.81 -11.49 -6.16
N LYS A 65 -7.17 -10.69 -7.00
CA LYS A 65 -6.34 -9.57 -6.54
C LYS A 65 -7.20 -8.38 -6.12
N VAL A 66 -6.76 -7.68 -5.08
CA VAL A 66 -7.36 -6.40 -4.67
C VAL A 66 -6.47 -5.25 -5.13
N ILE A 67 -7.07 -4.29 -5.83
CA ILE A 67 -6.41 -3.01 -6.17
C ILE A 67 -7.14 -1.91 -5.44
N THR A 68 -6.41 -1.13 -4.67
CA THR A 68 -6.98 -0.03 -3.87
C THR A 68 -6.06 1.19 -3.86
N GLY A 69 -6.61 2.33 -3.48
CA GLY A 69 -5.87 3.58 -3.31
C GLY A 69 -5.95 4.07 -1.87
N SER A 70 -4.97 4.87 -1.45
CA SER A 70 -4.98 5.45 -0.11
C SER A 70 -4.38 6.86 -0.10
N PRO A 71 -5.21 7.92 -0.18
CA PRO A 71 -4.69 9.29 -0.06
C PRO A 71 -4.08 9.47 1.33
N MET A 72 -2.86 10.02 1.39
CA MET A 72 -2.12 10.21 2.64
C MET A 72 -2.00 8.94 3.50
N GLY A 73 -1.95 7.75 2.87
CA GLY A 73 -1.85 6.48 3.59
C GLY A 73 -3.05 6.19 4.51
N SER A 74 -4.22 6.75 4.21
CA SER A 74 -5.46 6.72 5.01
C SER A 74 -5.37 7.49 6.34
N GLY A 75 -4.33 8.32 6.47
CA GLY A 75 -4.14 9.20 7.60
C GLY A 75 -5.20 10.30 7.67
N TYR A 76 -5.50 10.71 8.89
CA TYR A 76 -6.30 11.87 9.20
C TYR A 76 -5.39 12.95 9.78
N SER A 77 -5.02 13.93 8.95
CA SER A 77 -3.95 14.90 9.23
C SER A 77 -4.06 15.59 10.59
N ALA A 78 -5.27 16.01 11.00
CA ALA A 78 -5.47 16.71 12.27
C ALA A 78 -5.14 15.86 13.51
N ARG A 79 -5.28 14.53 13.41
CA ARG A 79 -4.92 13.58 14.46
C ARG A 79 -3.48 13.11 14.29
N ASP A 80 -3.11 12.73 13.08
CA ASP A 80 -1.90 11.94 12.84
C ASP A 80 -0.63 12.80 12.79
N PHE A 81 -0.71 14.07 12.35
CA PHE A 81 0.48 14.93 12.34
C PHE A 81 1.03 15.20 13.73
N ALA A 82 0.18 15.39 14.74
CA ALA A 82 0.64 15.59 16.11
C ALA A 82 1.38 14.36 16.67
N VAL A 83 0.94 13.16 16.29
CA VAL A 83 1.62 11.90 16.67
C VAL A 83 2.94 11.77 15.93
N LEU A 84 2.95 11.99 14.61
CA LEU A 84 4.15 11.87 13.79
C LEU A 84 5.25 12.87 14.20
N VAL A 85 4.88 14.11 14.53
CA VAL A 85 5.83 15.13 15.02
C VAL A 85 6.41 14.70 16.37
N ARG A 86 5.58 14.20 17.28
CA ARG A 86 6.04 13.68 18.57
C ARG A 86 7.01 12.52 18.38
N ASP A 87 6.64 11.52 17.57
CA ASP A 87 7.48 10.35 17.32
C ASP A 87 8.82 10.73 16.66
N CYS A 88 8.85 11.79 15.85
CA CYS A 88 10.08 12.32 15.25
C CYS A 88 11.01 12.96 16.30
N LEU A 89 10.45 13.64 17.30
CA LEU A 89 11.21 14.36 18.34
C LEU A 89 11.62 13.47 19.51
N GLU A 90 10.73 12.56 19.92
CA GLU A 90 10.84 11.77 21.15
C GLU A 90 11.20 10.31 20.88
N GLY A 91 11.19 9.90 19.60
CA GLY A 91 11.28 8.51 19.18
C GLY A 91 9.89 7.86 19.11
N PRO A 92 9.77 6.73 18.39
CA PRO A 92 8.48 6.09 18.16
C PRO A 92 7.84 5.66 19.48
N SER A 93 6.59 6.06 19.68
CA SER A 93 5.74 5.51 20.75
C SER A 93 5.62 3.99 20.56
N SER A 94 6.36 3.23 21.38
CA SER A 94 6.41 1.78 21.28
C SER A 94 5.10 1.14 21.71
N SER A 95 4.16 1.01 20.78
CA SER A 95 3.10 0.00 20.82
C SER A 95 3.12 -0.81 19.52
N THR A 96 4.30 -1.28 19.13
CA THR A 96 4.43 -2.27 18.07
C THR A 96 4.06 -3.63 18.68
N SER A 97 2.81 -4.05 18.46
CA SER A 97 2.46 -5.47 18.57
C SER A 97 3.37 -6.23 17.62
N SER A 98 4.19 -7.12 18.19
CA SER A 98 5.21 -7.89 17.51
C SER A 98 4.59 -8.99 16.64
N SER A 99 4.22 -8.65 15.41
CA SER A 99 4.03 -9.62 14.34
C SER A 99 4.94 -9.22 13.18
N PRO A 100 5.83 -10.10 12.69
CA PRO A 100 6.77 -9.76 11.64
C PRO A 100 6.03 -9.68 10.31
N GLY A 101 6.01 -8.50 9.72
CA GLY A 101 5.49 -8.25 8.37
C GLY A 101 4.18 -7.48 8.37
N VAL A 102 4.27 -6.22 7.90
CA VAL A 102 3.20 -5.22 7.77
C VAL A 102 2.88 -4.47 9.07
N VAL A 103 3.44 -3.26 9.19
CA VAL A 103 2.87 -2.21 10.02
C VAL A 103 1.60 -1.72 9.31
N LEU A 104 0.48 -2.38 9.58
CA LEU A 104 -0.83 -1.84 9.24
C LEU A 104 -1.18 -0.85 10.35
N TRP A 105 -1.39 0.43 10.00
CA TRP A 105 -2.02 1.37 10.92
C TRP A 105 -3.51 0.98 11.02
N ALA A 106 -3.81 -0.01 11.86
CA ALA A 106 -5.17 -0.49 12.07
C ALA A 106 -5.97 0.58 12.81
N ARG A 107 -7.06 1.03 12.16
CA ARG A 107 -8.05 1.97 12.70
C ARG A 107 -8.51 1.54 14.10
N SER A 108 -8.34 2.42 15.09
CA SER A 108 -9.21 2.41 16.27
C SER A 108 -10.61 2.84 15.82
N THR A 109 -11.61 1.99 15.99
CA THR A 109 -13.02 2.22 15.60
C THR A 109 -13.78 3.16 16.53
N ARG A 110 -13.12 4.03 17.30
CA ARG A 110 -13.86 4.97 18.16
C ARG A 110 -14.60 5.99 17.30
N PRO A 111 -15.93 6.12 17.44
CA PRO A 111 -16.67 7.18 16.77
C PRO A 111 -16.21 8.56 17.29
N PRO A 112 -16.34 9.62 16.47
CA PRO A 112 -15.99 10.98 16.89
C PRO A 112 -16.88 11.42 18.07
N PRO A 113 -16.35 12.23 19.02
CA PRO A 113 -17.18 12.82 20.07
C PRO A 113 -18.20 13.79 19.45
N THR A 114 -19.43 13.74 19.97
CA THR A 114 -20.57 14.61 19.63
C THR A 114 -20.35 16.05 20.08
#